data_AF-A0A4Q9MIP7-F1
#
_entry.id   AF-A0A4Q9MIP7-F1
#
_cell.length_a   1.000
_cell.length_b   1.000
_cell.length_c   1.000
_cell.angle_alpha   90.00
_cell.angle_beta   90.00
_cell.angle_gamma   90.00
#
_symmetry.space_group_name_H-M   'P 1'
#
loop_
_entity.id
_entity.type
_entity.pdbx_description
1 polymer ?
#
loop_
_entity_poly.entity_id
_entity_poly.type
_entity_poly.pdbx_seq_one_letter_code
_entity_poly.pdbx_strand_id
1 'polypeptide(L)' 'PTLPLELEHMIIGYLHADKSALKAASLVCKDWTCAARRHLFRSVSVIGVND' A
#
# COMPACT_ATOMS: atom_id res chain seq x y z
N PRO A 1 18.62 7.69 -11.65
CA PRO A 1 18.97 7.05 -10.36
C PRO A 1 17.74 6.27 -9.87
N THR A 2 17.90 4.98 -9.59
CA THR A 2 16.85 4.10 -9.07
C THR A 2 17.03 3.97 -7.56
N LEU A 3 15.94 4.14 -6.80
CA LEU A 3 15.97 3.93 -5.36
C LEU A 3 16.11 2.42 -5.09
N PRO A 4 16.97 1.98 -4.15
CA PRO A 4 17.01 0.58 -3.72
C PRO A 4 15.64 0.10 -3.22
N LEU A 5 15.32 -1.16 -3.53
CA LEU A 5 14.02 -1.75 -3.23
C LEU A 5 13.74 -1.82 -1.72
N GLU A 6 14.78 -2.00 -0.91
CA GLU A 6 14.70 -2.01 0.55
C GLU A 6 14.23 -0.66 1.09
N LEU A 7 14.71 0.44 0.50
CA LEU A 7 14.31 1.80 0.89
C LEU A 7 12.88 2.09 0.44
N GLU A 8 12.48 1.66 -0.76
CA GLU A 8 11.07 1.76 -1.20
C GLU A 8 10.13 1.03 -0.26
N HIS A 9 10.45 -0.22 0.09
CA HIS A 9 9.66 -0.99 1.04
C HIS A 9 9.62 -0.34 2.43
N MET A 10 10.72 0.25 2.90
CA MET A 10 10.75 0.98 4.16
C MET A 10 9.80 2.19 4.13
N ILE A 11 9.87 3.01 3.08
CA ILE A 11 9.01 4.18 2.89
C ILE A 11 7.54 3.77 2.87
N ILE A 12 7.17 2.79 2.05
CA ILE A 12 5.80 2.28 1.96
C ILE A 12 5.35 1.65 3.29
N GLY A 13 6.26 0.99 4.01
CA GLY A 13 6.01 0.41 5.32
C GLY A 13 5.61 1.45 6.37
N TYR A 14 6.19 2.66 6.33
CA TYR A 14 5.77 3.76 7.21
C TYR A 14 4.33 4.22 6.95
N LEU A 15 3.79 4.01 5.75
CA LEU A 15 2.43 4.39 5.39
C LEU A 15 1.37 3.35 5.81
N HIS A 16 1.74 2.25 6.45
CA HIS A 16 0.83 1.12 6.72
C HIS A 16 -0.48 1.47 7.45
N ALA A 17 -0.47 2.52 8.28
CA ALA A 17 -1.64 2.97 9.04
C ALA A 17 -2.53 3.95 8.24
N ASP A 18 -2.00 4.58 7.19
CA ASP A 18 -2.71 5.57 6.39
C ASP A 18 -3.08 4.99 5.02
N LYS A 19 -4.33 4.51 4.92
CA LYS A 19 -4.88 3.98 3.67
C LYS A 19 -4.98 5.04 2.57
N SER A 20 -5.14 6.32 2.91
CA SER A 20 -5.19 7.40 1.92
C SER A 20 -3.81 7.60 1.30
N ALA A 21 -2.77 7.68 2.13
CA ALA A 21 -1.39 7.78 1.68
C ALA A 21 -0.97 6.55 0.86
N LEU A 22 -1.33 5.34 1.28
CA LEU A 22 -1.07 4.12 0.51
C LEU A 22 -1.77 4.11 -0.86
N LYS A 23 -3.02 4.61 -0.94
CA LYS A 23 -3.71 4.75 -2.23
C LYS A 23 -2.97 5.71 -3.15
N ALA A 24 -2.56 6.87 -2.65
CA ALA A 24 -1.77 7.83 -3.42
C ALA A 24 -0.43 7.23 -3.88
N ALA A 25 0.30 6.57 -2.99
CA ALA A 25 1.56 5.88 -3.29
C ALA A 25 1.39 4.80 -4.37
N SER A 26 0.25 4.10 -4.39
CA SER A 26 -0.04 3.07 -5.40
C SER A 26 -0.23 3.61 -6.82
N LEU A 27 -0.29 4.93 -7.01
CA LEU A 27 -0.45 5.59 -8.32
C LEU A 27 0.85 6.23 -8.83
N VAL A 28 1.93 6.24 -8.03
CA VAL A 28 3.19 6.92 -8.38
C VAL A 28 3.94 6.18 -9.48
N CYS A 29 4.18 4.88 -9.31
CA CYS A 29 4.88 4.04 -10.28
C CYS A 29 4.52 2.56 -10.09
N LYS A 30 4.94 1.70 -11.03
CA LYS A 30 4.67 0.25 -11.00
C LYS A 30 5.24 -0.43 -9.76
N ASP A 31 6.45 -0.06 -9.35
CA ASP A 31 7.12 -0.68 -8.20
C ASP A 31 6.38 -0.37 -6.88
N TRP A 32 6.01 0.90 -6.69
CA TRP A 32 5.22 1.34 -5.54
C TRP A 32 3.79 0.80 -5.55
N THR A 33 3.23 0.52 -6.74
CA THR A 33 1.92 -0.11 -6.86
C THR A 33 1.90 -1.47 -6.17
N CYS A 34 2.89 -2.33 -6.44
CA CYS A 34 2.98 -3.67 -5.85
C CYS A 34 3.17 -3.60 -4.33
N ALA A 35 4.07 -2.72 -3.86
CA ALA A 35 4.32 -2.54 -2.44
C ALA A 35 3.09 -1.99 -1.71
N ALA A 36 2.48 -0.91 -2.20
CA ALA A 36 1.34 -0.28 -1.55
C ALA A 36 0.10 -1.18 -1.51
N ARG A 37 -0.17 -1.96 -2.57
CA ARG A 37 -1.28 -2.92 -2.60
C ARG A 37 -1.14 -3.99 -1.53
N ARG A 38 0.07 -4.48 -1.24
CA ARG A 38 0.32 -5.43 -0.15
C ARG A 38 -0.17 -4.89 1.19
N HIS A 39 0.04 -3.60 1.46
CA HIS A 39 -0.44 -2.97 2.69
C HIS A 39 -1.94 -2.65 2.65
N LEU A 40 -2.47 -2.17 1.51
CA LEU A 40 -3.90 -1.85 1.34
C LEU A 40 -4.79 -3.07 1.57
N PHE A 41 -4.36 -4.23 1.08
CA PHE A 41 -5.11 -5.48 1.16
C PHE A 41 -4.63 -6.40 2.30
N ARG A 42 -3.79 -5.91 3.23
CA ARG A 42 -3.33 -6.69 4.38
C ARG A 42 -4.48 -7.13 5.30
N SER A 43 -5.53 -6.30 5.41
CA SER A 43 -6.72 -6.60 6.20
C SER A 43 -7.96 -6.10 5.47
N VAL A 44 -8.83 -7.03 5.08
CA VAL A 44 -10.11 -6.76 4.43
C VAL A 44 -11.22 -7.19 5.37
N SER A 45 -12.10 -6.25 5.72
CA SER A 45 -13.31 -6.54 6.48
C SER A 45 -14.46 -6.67 5.51
N VAL A 46 -15.09 -7.85 5.47
CA VAL A 46 -16.32 -8.08 4.72
C VAL A 46 -17.48 -7.81 5.67
N ILE A 47 -18.31 -6.84 5.34
CA ILE A 47 -19.55 -6.53 6.05
C ILE A 47 -20.69 -7.18 5.27
N GLY A 48 -21.20 -8.29 5.78
CA GLY A 48 -22.41 -8.91 5.24
C GLY A 48 -23.64 -8.15 5.72
N VAL A 49 -24.46 -7.67 4.79
CA VAL A 49 -25.85 -7.31 5.09
C VAL A 49 -26.60 -8.63 5.17
N ASN A 50 -27.04 -9.01 6.36
CA ASN A 50 -28.03 -10.08 6.51
C ASN A 50 -29.40 -9.45 6.22
N ASP A 51 -30.01 -9.87 5.11
CA ASP A 51 -31.44 -9.66 4.81
C ASP A 51 -32.34 -10.33 5.86
#